data_AF-A0A8I0JI21-F1
#
_entry.id   AF-A0A8I0JI21-F1
#
_cell.length_a   1.000
_cell.length_b   1.000
_cell.length_c   1.000
_cell.angle_alpha   90.00
_cell.angle_beta   90.00
_cell.angle_gamma   90.00
#
_symmetry.space_group_name_H-M   'P 1'
#
loop_
_entity.id
_entity.type
_entity.pdbx_description
1 polymer ?
#
loop_
_entity_poly.entity_id
_entity_poly.type
_entity_poly.pdbx_seq_one_letter_code
_entity_poly.pdbx_strand_id
1 'polypeptide(L)'
;MKPIWIVDDDPSIRFVLEKALGREGWATRSFIQARDVLTALSDVDAGDPARQPPQVLVSDIRMPGGSGLELLEQIRAQQPGLPVIIMTAYSDLDSAVSAFQRGAFEYLPKPFDLPKAVELIRRAVEESLREDVAEAQAPLQAEMLGQAPAMQDVFRAIGRLSQSQVTVLITGESGSGKELVARALHKHSPVAGGPFVAINTAAIPKDLLESELFGHERGAFTGAQTQRRGRFEQAEGGTLFLDEIGDMPFDLQTRLLRVLSDGHFYRVGGHQAVKAHVRVIAATHQDLEQRVRNGGFREDLFHRLNVIRLRLPALRERNEDVPMLARHFLQQSARQLGVEPKRMGVDAMQRLQTFAFPGNVRQLENICHWLTVMAPAQVISVKDLPPEVLGEAAPPAGGGNGGVPAPATLPHAPAPLAEEGLGRLAVPVSALAPPHDTALAASDLDWVHLLGQQARQLLEHTHAQGHGEVWDQLSRRFEAQLIRSALAVTHGRRVEAAQRLGIGRNTITRKLQELGMDEDAFE
;
A
#
# COMPACT_ATOMS: atom_id res chain seq x y z
N MET A 1 18.05 -7.79 -44.12
CA MET A 1 17.88 -6.92 -42.93
C MET A 1 19.01 -7.25 -41.96
N LYS A 2 19.42 -6.31 -41.11
CA LYS A 2 20.34 -6.64 -40.00
C LYS A 2 19.71 -7.75 -39.13
N PRO A 3 20.49 -8.70 -38.61
CA PRO A 3 19.99 -9.76 -37.74
C PRO A 3 19.54 -9.24 -36.36
N ILE A 4 18.69 -9.99 -35.67
CA ILE A 4 18.44 -9.86 -34.23
C ILE A 4 19.37 -10.82 -33.50
N TRP A 5 20.11 -10.34 -32.50
CA TRP A 5 21.01 -11.19 -31.72
C TRP A 5 20.33 -11.61 -30.41
N ILE A 6 20.54 -12.85 -30.00
CA ILE A 6 19.92 -13.44 -28.80
C ILE A 6 21.03 -14.04 -27.95
N VAL A 7 21.14 -13.66 -26.68
CA VAL A 7 22.04 -14.29 -25.71
C VAL A 7 21.28 -14.68 -24.45
N ASP A 8 21.39 -15.95 -24.10
CA ASP A 8 20.65 -16.63 -23.04
C ASP A 8 21.42 -17.93 -22.76
N ASP A 9 21.43 -18.48 -21.56
CA ASP A 9 22.08 -19.78 -21.33
C ASP A 9 21.11 -20.96 -21.62
N ASP A 10 19.80 -20.76 -21.51
CA ASP A 10 18.78 -21.77 -21.79
C ASP A 10 18.60 -22.00 -23.32
N PRO A 11 18.94 -23.18 -23.86
CA PRO A 11 18.73 -23.50 -25.27
C PRO A 11 17.25 -23.48 -25.69
N SER A 12 16.34 -23.72 -24.75
CA SER A 12 14.89 -23.72 -24.98
C SER A 12 14.42 -22.31 -25.37
N ILE A 13 14.89 -21.30 -24.64
CA ILE A 13 14.49 -19.90 -24.84
C ILE A 13 15.08 -19.37 -26.15
N ARG A 14 16.35 -19.67 -26.45
CA ARG A 14 16.97 -19.33 -27.74
C ARG A 14 16.21 -19.94 -28.91
N PHE A 15 15.94 -21.25 -28.88
CA PHE A 15 15.20 -21.96 -29.93
C PHE A 15 13.77 -21.41 -30.11
N VAL A 16 13.06 -21.11 -29.02
CA VAL A 16 11.70 -20.57 -29.07
C VAL A 16 11.66 -19.17 -29.69
N LEU A 17 12.61 -18.29 -29.33
CA LEU A 17 12.75 -16.96 -29.93
C LEU A 17 13.17 -17.04 -31.41
N GLU A 18 14.18 -17.86 -31.76
CA GLU A 18 14.59 -18.11 -33.15
C GLU A 18 13.41 -18.54 -34.03
N LYS A 19 12.59 -19.49 -33.55
CA LYS A 19 11.42 -19.99 -34.30
C LYS A 19 10.29 -18.98 -34.40
N ALA A 20 10.17 -18.03 -33.48
CA ALA A 20 9.19 -16.96 -33.55
C ALA A 20 9.64 -15.85 -34.51
N LEU A 21 10.85 -15.33 -34.34
CA LEU A 21 11.40 -14.25 -35.15
C LEU A 21 11.61 -14.66 -36.62
N GLY A 22 11.98 -15.93 -36.86
CA GLY A 22 12.08 -16.49 -38.21
C GLY A 22 10.73 -16.63 -38.94
N ARG A 23 9.59 -16.64 -38.23
CA ARG A 23 8.25 -16.60 -38.87
C ARG A 23 7.87 -15.20 -39.35
N GLU A 24 8.35 -14.17 -38.66
CA GLU A 24 8.21 -12.76 -39.05
C GLU A 24 9.22 -12.34 -40.14
N GLY A 25 10.10 -13.26 -40.57
CA GLY A 25 11.07 -13.03 -41.64
C GLY A 25 12.39 -12.37 -41.20
N TRP A 26 12.64 -12.23 -39.90
CA TRP A 26 13.92 -11.72 -39.40
C TRP A 26 14.99 -12.81 -39.31
N ALA A 27 16.22 -12.46 -39.70
CA ALA A 27 17.39 -13.28 -39.44
C ALA A 27 17.78 -13.19 -37.95
N THR A 28 18.22 -14.30 -37.36
CA THR A 28 18.66 -14.37 -35.96
C THR A 28 20.09 -14.93 -35.85
N ARG A 29 20.81 -14.52 -34.80
CA ARG A 29 22.09 -15.11 -34.39
C ARG A 29 22.08 -15.31 -32.88
N SER A 30 22.30 -16.54 -32.42
CA SER A 30 22.22 -16.89 -31.00
C SER A 30 23.59 -17.19 -30.37
N PHE A 31 23.68 -16.90 -29.08
CA PHE A 31 24.89 -16.97 -28.26
C PHE A 31 24.55 -17.54 -26.88
N ILE A 32 25.54 -18.12 -26.19
CA ILE A 32 25.35 -18.75 -24.87
C ILE A 32 25.90 -17.87 -23.74
N GLN A 33 26.89 -17.01 -24.03
CA GLN A 33 27.59 -16.19 -23.04
C GLN A 33 27.82 -14.76 -23.55
N ALA A 34 27.87 -13.79 -22.64
CA ALA A 34 28.15 -12.38 -22.97
C ALA A 34 29.46 -12.16 -23.74
N ARG A 35 30.50 -12.94 -23.45
CA ARG A 35 31.80 -12.84 -24.13
C ARG A 35 31.71 -13.19 -25.62
N ASP A 36 30.84 -14.12 -26.00
CA ASP A 36 30.68 -14.56 -27.38
C ASP A 36 30.00 -13.44 -28.21
N VAL A 37 29.07 -12.70 -27.58
CA VAL A 37 28.44 -11.49 -28.15
C VAL A 37 29.47 -10.39 -28.36
N LEU A 38 30.29 -10.07 -27.35
CA LEU A 38 31.31 -9.01 -27.45
C LEU A 38 32.39 -9.31 -28.49
N THR A 39 32.80 -10.57 -28.60
CA THR A 39 33.73 -11.03 -29.64
C THR A 39 33.09 -10.87 -31.01
N ALA A 40 31.85 -11.33 -31.18
CA ALA A 40 31.12 -11.17 -32.43
C ALA A 40 30.82 -9.71 -32.80
N LEU A 41 30.62 -8.82 -31.83
CA LEU A 41 30.48 -7.36 -32.04
C LEU A 41 31.80 -6.70 -32.48
N SER A 42 32.94 -7.25 -32.06
CA SER A 42 34.26 -6.80 -32.47
C SER A 42 34.62 -7.28 -33.89
N ASP A 43 34.15 -8.47 -34.27
CA ASP A 43 34.37 -9.10 -35.59
C ASP A 43 33.37 -8.64 -36.68
N VAL A 44 32.56 -7.60 -36.41
CA VAL A 44 31.55 -7.06 -37.33
C VAL A 44 32.21 -6.40 -38.55
N ASP A 45 31.69 -6.70 -39.74
CA ASP A 45 31.97 -5.96 -40.96
C ASP A 45 30.64 -5.59 -41.64
N ALA A 46 30.44 -4.30 -41.91
CA ALA A 46 29.25 -3.80 -42.60
C ALA A 46 29.18 -4.20 -44.08
N GLY A 47 30.31 -4.62 -44.68
CA GLY A 47 30.41 -5.13 -46.04
C GLY A 47 30.16 -6.63 -46.20
N ASP A 48 30.26 -7.43 -45.14
CA ASP A 48 30.10 -8.89 -45.20
C ASP A 48 28.67 -9.31 -44.75
N PRO A 49 27.85 -9.93 -45.63
CA PRO A 49 26.54 -10.48 -45.26
C PRO A 49 26.56 -11.47 -44.08
N ALA A 50 27.69 -12.14 -43.82
CA ALA A 50 27.85 -13.07 -42.71
C ALA A 50 28.25 -12.40 -41.37
N ARG A 51 28.66 -11.12 -41.38
CA ARG A 51 29.19 -10.39 -40.20
C ARG A 51 28.42 -9.10 -39.87
N GLN A 52 27.16 -9.00 -40.30
CA GLN A 52 26.35 -7.82 -40.06
C GLN A 52 26.12 -7.55 -38.56
N PRO A 53 26.15 -6.27 -38.11
CA PRO A 53 25.82 -5.92 -36.73
C PRO A 53 24.34 -6.23 -36.42
N PRO A 54 23.99 -6.45 -35.15
CA PRO A 54 22.60 -6.56 -34.75
C PRO A 54 21.79 -5.29 -35.06
N GLN A 55 20.48 -5.45 -35.23
CA GLN A 55 19.51 -4.35 -35.14
C GLN A 55 18.94 -4.22 -33.72
N VAL A 56 18.84 -5.35 -33.01
CA VAL A 56 18.41 -5.45 -31.61
C VAL A 56 19.23 -6.58 -30.99
N LEU A 57 19.68 -6.39 -29.74
CA LEU A 57 20.15 -7.48 -28.90
C LEU A 57 19.07 -7.84 -27.87
N VAL A 58 18.85 -9.13 -27.66
CA VAL A 58 17.99 -9.66 -26.59
C VAL A 58 18.89 -10.48 -25.65
N SER A 59 19.05 -10.06 -24.39
CA SER A 59 20.03 -10.63 -23.44
C SER A 59 19.39 -10.99 -22.10
N ASP A 60 19.62 -12.19 -21.55
CA ASP A 60 19.35 -12.45 -20.12
C ASP A 60 20.26 -11.58 -19.23
N ILE A 61 19.79 -11.18 -18.04
CA ILE A 61 20.60 -10.61 -16.95
C ILE A 61 21.62 -11.61 -16.43
N ARG A 62 21.30 -12.91 -16.38
CA ARG A 62 22.17 -13.96 -15.80
C ARG A 62 22.64 -14.95 -16.84
N MET A 63 23.95 -15.04 -17.03
CA MET A 63 24.60 -15.98 -17.95
C MET A 63 25.92 -16.47 -17.33
N PRO A 64 26.43 -17.64 -17.73
CA PRO A 64 27.80 -18.05 -17.42
C PRO A 64 28.81 -17.01 -17.94
N GLY A 65 29.72 -16.58 -17.07
CA GLY A 65 30.85 -15.71 -17.45
C GLY A 65 30.56 -14.21 -17.52
N GLY A 66 29.37 -13.72 -17.17
CA GLY A 66 29.08 -12.29 -17.05
C GLY A 66 27.59 -11.97 -16.93
N SER A 67 27.25 -10.77 -16.45
CA SER A 67 25.87 -10.28 -16.40
C SER A 67 25.44 -9.61 -17.70
N GLY A 68 24.17 -9.79 -18.09
CA GLY A 68 23.55 -9.00 -19.16
C GLY A 68 23.55 -7.50 -18.89
N LEU A 69 23.60 -7.08 -17.61
CA LEU A 69 23.71 -5.66 -17.26
C LEU A 69 25.13 -5.12 -17.41
N GLU A 70 26.17 -5.97 -17.37
CA GLU A 70 27.56 -5.61 -17.68
C GLU A 70 27.78 -5.61 -19.20
N LEU A 71 27.18 -6.58 -19.91
CA LEU A 71 27.13 -6.61 -21.36
C LEU A 71 26.44 -5.36 -21.92
N LEU A 72 25.34 -4.91 -21.29
CA LEU A 72 24.62 -3.68 -21.64
C LEU A 72 25.51 -2.44 -21.55
N GLU A 73 26.23 -2.24 -20.43
CA GLU A 73 27.16 -1.10 -20.26
C GLU A 73 28.29 -1.14 -21.31
N GLN A 74 28.89 -2.32 -21.54
CA GLN A 74 29.95 -2.47 -22.54
C GLN A 74 29.44 -2.25 -23.97
N ILE A 75 28.17 -2.57 -24.25
CA ILE A 75 27.54 -2.32 -25.55
C ILE A 75 27.19 -0.84 -25.71
N ARG A 76 26.59 -0.18 -24.70
CA ARG A 76 26.31 1.26 -24.76
C ARG A 76 27.59 2.08 -24.95
N ALA A 77 28.70 1.68 -24.34
CA ALA A 77 30.01 2.29 -24.55
C ALA A 77 30.61 2.09 -25.97
N GLN A 78 30.20 1.06 -26.72
CA GLN A 78 30.73 0.74 -28.06
C GLN A 78 29.79 1.12 -29.21
N GLN A 79 28.48 0.98 -29.01
CA GLN A 79 27.41 1.23 -29.98
C GLN A 79 26.19 1.82 -29.25
N PRO A 80 26.19 3.14 -28.92
CA PRO A 80 25.12 3.77 -28.16
C PRO A 80 23.72 3.52 -28.75
N GLY A 81 23.57 3.66 -30.07
CA GLY A 81 22.30 3.47 -30.79
C GLY A 81 21.82 2.02 -30.99
N LEU A 82 22.44 1.00 -30.37
CA LEU A 82 21.95 -0.38 -30.42
C LEU A 82 20.90 -0.62 -29.31
N PRO A 83 19.59 -0.78 -29.62
CA PRO A 83 18.61 -1.12 -28.60
C PRO A 83 18.84 -2.53 -28.05
N VAL A 84 19.01 -2.61 -26.73
CA VAL A 84 19.15 -3.87 -25.99
C VAL A 84 17.87 -4.12 -25.20
N ILE A 85 17.20 -5.25 -25.46
CA ILE A 85 16.13 -5.79 -24.63
C ILE A 85 16.75 -6.72 -23.60
N ILE A 86 16.46 -6.46 -22.32
CA ILE A 86 16.92 -7.30 -21.22
C ILE A 86 15.84 -8.32 -20.87
N MET A 87 16.16 -9.61 -20.84
CA MET A 87 15.32 -10.68 -20.30
C MET A 87 15.71 -10.94 -18.85
N THR A 88 14.77 -11.28 -17.97
CA THR A 88 15.14 -11.86 -16.66
C THR A 88 14.03 -12.70 -16.05
N ALA A 89 14.44 -13.72 -15.27
CA ALA A 89 13.57 -14.48 -14.36
C ALA A 89 13.40 -13.80 -12.98
N TYR A 90 14.09 -12.68 -12.74
CA TYR A 90 13.96 -11.89 -11.52
C TYR A 90 12.83 -10.86 -11.61
N SER A 91 12.22 -10.61 -10.46
CA SER A 91 10.90 -9.98 -10.34
C SER A 91 10.87 -8.91 -9.25
N ASP A 92 12.02 -8.27 -9.07
CA ASP A 92 12.25 -7.14 -8.18
C ASP A 92 12.40 -5.85 -8.97
N LEU A 93 11.98 -4.76 -8.35
CA LEU A 93 11.95 -3.44 -8.97
C LEU A 93 13.36 -2.90 -9.27
N ASP A 94 14.31 -3.12 -8.37
CA ASP A 94 15.69 -2.62 -8.51
C ASP A 94 16.41 -3.19 -9.74
N SER A 95 16.26 -4.48 -10.06
CA SER A 95 16.80 -5.07 -11.30
C SER A 95 16.19 -4.44 -12.56
N ALA A 96 14.86 -4.24 -12.58
CA ALA A 96 14.17 -3.65 -13.71
C ALA A 96 14.57 -2.18 -13.94
N VAL A 97 14.65 -1.37 -12.88
CA VAL A 97 15.04 0.04 -12.99
C VAL A 97 16.53 0.18 -13.30
N SER A 98 17.40 -0.68 -12.77
CA SER A 98 18.83 -0.71 -13.11
C SER A 98 19.06 -0.97 -14.61
N ALA A 99 18.24 -1.81 -15.25
CA ALA A 99 18.30 -2.02 -16.69
C ALA A 99 17.98 -0.74 -17.47
N PHE A 100 16.87 -0.05 -17.14
CA PHE A 100 16.53 1.23 -17.78
C PHE A 100 17.55 2.34 -17.51
N GLN A 101 18.09 2.45 -16.29
CA GLN A 101 19.13 3.42 -15.96
C GLN A 101 20.43 3.16 -16.76
N ARG A 102 20.77 1.90 -17.05
CA ARG A 102 21.89 1.48 -17.93
C ARG A 102 21.56 1.55 -19.43
N GLY A 103 20.43 2.15 -19.81
CA GLY A 103 20.05 2.31 -21.21
C GLY A 103 19.52 1.05 -21.90
N ALA A 104 18.94 0.10 -21.18
CA ALA A 104 18.11 -0.93 -21.82
C ALA A 104 16.91 -0.26 -22.52
N PHE A 105 16.57 -0.70 -23.74
CA PHE A 105 15.43 -0.19 -24.49
C PHE A 105 14.11 -0.54 -23.78
N GLU A 106 13.94 -1.82 -23.44
CA GLU A 106 12.83 -2.32 -22.62
C GLU A 106 13.25 -3.68 -22.02
N TYR A 107 12.39 -4.29 -21.20
CA TYR A 107 12.66 -5.56 -20.53
C TYR A 107 11.52 -6.56 -20.70
N LEU A 108 11.88 -7.85 -20.78
CA LEU A 108 11.01 -8.99 -21.03
C LEU A 108 11.04 -10.00 -19.84
N PRO A 109 9.96 -10.13 -19.05
CA PRO A 109 9.91 -11.11 -17.95
C PRO A 109 9.95 -12.56 -18.45
N LYS A 110 10.73 -13.43 -17.81
CA LYS A 110 10.62 -14.90 -17.97
C LYS A 110 9.66 -15.45 -16.90
N PRO A 111 8.62 -16.24 -17.26
CA PRO A 111 8.20 -16.63 -18.61
C PRO A 111 7.44 -15.51 -19.34
N PHE A 112 7.66 -15.41 -20.66
CA PHE A 112 6.98 -14.46 -21.54
C PHE A 112 6.04 -15.15 -22.54
N ASP A 113 5.10 -14.37 -23.06
CA ASP A 113 4.26 -14.76 -24.18
C ASP A 113 4.93 -14.40 -25.52
N LEU A 114 4.87 -15.30 -26.49
CA LEU A 114 5.63 -15.24 -27.74
C LEU A 114 5.28 -14.04 -28.64
N PRO A 115 3.98 -13.74 -28.91
CA PRO A 115 3.61 -12.58 -29.71
C PRO A 115 4.03 -11.26 -29.06
N LYS A 116 4.01 -11.17 -27.72
CA LYS A 116 4.44 -9.98 -26.98
C LYS A 116 5.96 -9.75 -27.07
N ALA A 117 6.75 -10.83 -27.01
CA ALA A 117 8.20 -10.75 -27.25
C ALA A 117 8.50 -10.29 -28.69
N VAL A 118 7.77 -10.83 -29.68
CA VAL A 118 7.87 -10.44 -31.10
C VAL A 118 7.48 -8.97 -31.32
N GLU A 119 6.39 -8.51 -30.73
CA GLU A 119 5.93 -7.11 -30.79
C GLU A 119 6.94 -6.16 -30.14
N LEU A 120 7.51 -6.55 -29.00
CA LEU A 120 8.53 -5.77 -28.32
C LEU A 120 9.78 -5.60 -29.19
N ILE A 121 10.21 -6.68 -29.84
CA ILE A 121 11.36 -6.68 -30.74
C ILE A 121 11.06 -5.89 -32.03
N ARG A 122 9.81 -5.90 -32.54
CA ARG A 122 9.37 -5.01 -33.64
C ARG A 122 9.54 -3.54 -33.26
N ARG A 123 9.09 -3.15 -32.07
CA ARG A 123 9.22 -1.77 -31.55
C ARG A 123 10.69 -1.36 -31.34
N ALA A 124 11.56 -2.28 -30.91
CA ALA A 124 13.00 -2.04 -30.83
C ALA A 124 13.65 -1.87 -32.22
N VAL A 125 13.25 -2.69 -33.20
CA VAL A 125 13.68 -2.58 -34.61
C VAL A 125 13.30 -1.22 -35.22
N GLU A 126 12.15 -0.67 -34.84
CA GLU A 126 11.65 0.64 -35.27
C GLU A 126 12.37 1.82 -34.56
N GLU A 127 12.59 1.74 -33.25
CA GLU A 127 13.28 2.80 -32.50
C GLU A 127 14.81 2.79 -32.72
N SER A 128 15.41 1.68 -33.21
CA SER A 128 16.80 1.62 -33.69
C SER A 128 17.14 2.66 -34.79
N LEU A 129 16.15 3.41 -35.27
CA LEU A 129 16.27 4.49 -36.25
C LEU A 129 16.29 5.89 -35.60
N ARG A 130 16.33 6.01 -34.25
CA ARG A 130 16.24 7.25 -33.45
C ARG A 130 17.02 7.14 -32.11
N GLU A 131 17.92 8.07 -31.80
CA GLU A 131 18.89 8.00 -30.66
C GLU A 131 18.72 9.17 -29.64
N ASP A 132 19.19 9.15 -28.38
CA ASP A 132 20.00 8.15 -27.65
C ASP A 132 19.31 7.56 -26.37
N VAL A 133 19.58 7.80 -25.07
CA VAL A 133 20.55 8.59 -24.25
C VAL A 133 20.99 7.72 -23.03
N ALA A 134 22.12 8.03 -22.39
CA ALA A 134 22.88 7.14 -21.50
C ALA A 134 22.58 7.13 -19.97
N GLU A 135 22.97 5.99 -19.34
CA GLU A 135 23.66 5.70 -18.04
C GLU A 135 23.40 6.57 -16.77
N ALA A 136 23.12 6.09 -15.54
CA ALA A 136 23.66 5.02 -14.63
C ALA A 136 24.70 5.57 -13.60
N GLN A 137 24.93 5.05 -12.38
CA GLN A 137 24.65 3.76 -11.70
C GLN A 137 24.43 3.93 -10.17
N ALA A 138 23.82 2.96 -9.46
CA ALA A 138 24.21 2.48 -8.10
C ALA A 138 23.32 1.30 -7.61
N PRO A 139 23.82 0.32 -6.82
CA PRO A 139 23.06 -0.88 -6.42
C PRO A 139 22.43 -0.81 -5.02
N LEU A 140 21.22 -1.36 -4.83
CA LEU A 140 20.60 -1.54 -3.51
C LEU A 140 19.73 -2.81 -3.40
N GLN A 141 19.29 -3.09 -2.17
CA GLN A 141 18.47 -4.25 -1.81
C GLN A 141 17.02 -4.08 -2.29
N ALA A 142 16.38 -5.18 -2.73
CA ALA A 142 15.04 -5.18 -3.30
C ALA A 142 13.94 -4.78 -2.30
N GLU A 143 13.41 -3.57 -2.45
CA GLU A 143 12.32 -3.02 -1.61
C GLU A 143 10.91 -3.42 -2.09
N MET A 144 10.77 -3.86 -3.34
CA MET A 144 9.48 -4.19 -3.94
C MET A 144 9.57 -5.40 -4.86
N LEU A 145 8.60 -6.32 -4.73
CA LEU A 145 8.55 -7.62 -5.38
C LEU A 145 7.20 -7.82 -6.10
N GLY A 146 7.21 -8.44 -7.28
CA GLY A 146 6.00 -8.86 -7.99
C GLY A 146 6.33 -9.56 -9.32
N GLN A 147 5.77 -10.74 -9.56
CA GLN A 147 5.94 -11.55 -10.77
C GLN A 147 4.80 -11.36 -11.78
N ALA A 148 3.59 -11.05 -11.31
CA ALA A 148 2.41 -10.89 -12.14
C ALA A 148 2.62 -9.83 -13.26
N PRO A 149 2.11 -10.05 -14.48
CA PRO A 149 2.30 -9.13 -15.61
C PRO A 149 1.93 -7.67 -15.30
N ALA A 150 0.85 -7.45 -14.54
CA ALA A 150 0.41 -6.12 -14.13
C ALA A 150 1.42 -5.38 -13.22
N MET A 151 2.21 -6.10 -12.40
CA MET A 151 3.33 -5.50 -11.66
C MET A 151 4.53 -5.25 -12.56
N GLN A 152 4.76 -6.10 -13.56
CA GLN A 152 5.84 -5.89 -14.53
C GLN A 152 5.58 -4.66 -15.41
N ASP A 153 4.31 -4.33 -15.71
CA ASP A 153 3.93 -3.06 -16.34
C ASP A 153 4.21 -1.85 -15.42
N VAL A 154 3.90 -1.96 -14.12
CA VAL A 154 4.23 -0.94 -13.11
C VAL A 154 5.75 -0.74 -12.99
N PHE A 155 6.55 -1.81 -12.96
CA PHE A 155 8.01 -1.72 -12.88
C PHE A 155 8.61 -1.09 -14.14
N ARG A 156 8.10 -1.42 -15.34
CA ARG A 156 8.48 -0.74 -16.59
C ARG A 156 8.10 0.74 -16.59
N ALA A 157 6.95 1.12 -16.00
CA ALA A 157 6.58 2.53 -15.83
C ALA A 157 7.53 3.27 -14.88
N ILE A 158 7.90 2.69 -13.74
CA ILE A 158 8.86 3.28 -12.79
C ILE A 158 10.24 3.43 -13.44
N GLY A 159 10.69 2.42 -14.20
CA GLY A 159 11.94 2.46 -14.96
C GLY A 159 12.00 3.64 -15.94
N ARG A 160 10.97 3.84 -16.76
CA ARG A 160 10.86 4.98 -17.68
C ARG A 160 10.77 6.34 -16.97
N LEU A 161 10.19 6.38 -15.76
CA LEU A 161 10.00 7.61 -14.97
C LEU A 161 11.18 7.93 -14.04
N SER A 162 12.19 7.05 -13.95
CA SER A 162 13.36 7.20 -13.08
C SER A 162 14.09 8.53 -13.33
N GLN A 163 14.54 8.76 -14.56
CA GLN A 163 15.29 9.96 -14.97
C GLN A 163 14.45 11.25 -15.05
N SER A 164 13.15 11.21 -14.72
CA SER A 164 12.23 12.34 -14.88
C SER A 164 11.81 12.96 -13.56
N GLN A 165 11.84 14.29 -13.46
CA GLN A 165 11.33 15.03 -12.30
C GLN A 165 9.83 15.38 -12.42
N VAL A 166 9.12 14.86 -13.42
CA VAL A 166 7.68 15.09 -13.63
C VAL A 166 6.84 14.58 -12.45
N THR A 167 5.75 15.29 -12.14
CA THR A 167 4.74 14.92 -11.14
C THR A 167 4.07 13.59 -11.50
N VAL A 168 4.08 12.63 -10.57
CA VAL A 168 3.41 11.33 -10.74
C VAL A 168 2.24 11.22 -9.77
N LEU A 169 1.07 10.84 -10.29
CA LEU A 169 -0.13 10.51 -9.52
C LEU A 169 -0.29 8.99 -9.43
N ILE A 170 -0.03 8.42 -8.26
CA ILE A 170 -0.13 6.99 -7.97
C ILE A 170 -1.56 6.67 -7.51
N THR A 171 -2.35 5.99 -8.33
CA THR A 171 -3.73 5.60 -7.98
C THR A 171 -3.81 4.11 -7.67
N GLY A 172 -4.34 3.75 -6.50
CA GLY A 172 -4.48 2.35 -6.09
C GLY A 172 -5.08 2.19 -4.69
N GLU A 173 -5.66 1.03 -4.44
CA GLU A 173 -6.37 0.71 -3.19
C GLU A 173 -5.49 0.86 -1.94
N SER A 174 -6.12 1.01 -0.77
CA SER A 174 -5.39 1.03 0.50
C SER A 174 -4.65 -0.29 0.71
N GLY A 175 -3.40 -0.22 1.19
CA GLY A 175 -2.55 -1.41 1.37
C GLY A 175 -1.96 -2.01 0.08
N SER A 176 -2.14 -1.40 -1.09
CA SER A 176 -1.60 -1.91 -2.37
C SER A 176 -0.08 -1.75 -2.57
N GLY A 177 0.56 -0.83 -1.83
CA GLY A 177 2.00 -0.52 -1.92
C GLY A 177 2.36 0.86 -2.49
N LYS A 178 1.42 1.82 -2.52
CA LYS A 178 1.63 3.16 -3.12
C LYS A 178 2.91 3.88 -2.64
N GLU A 179 3.20 3.83 -1.34
CA GLU A 179 4.40 4.47 -0.76
C GLU A 179 5.71 3.84 -1.26
N LEU A 180 5.77 2.51 -1.44
CA LEU A 180 6.97 1.84 -1.96
C LEU A 180 7.29 2.28 -3.39
N VAL A 181 6.26 2.49 -4.23
CA VAL A 181 6.44 3.07 -5.57
C VAL A 181 6.91 4.52 -5.51
N ALA A 182 6.40 5.33 -4.59
CA ALA A 182 6.89 6.70 -4.40
C ALA A 182 8.35 6.76 -3.93
N ARG A 183 8.74 5.86 -3.02
CA ARG A 183 10.13 5.70 -2.54
C ARG A 183 11.05 5.27 -3.67
N ALA A 184 10.68 4.27 -4.46
CA ALA A 184 11.46 3.82 -5.61
C ALA A 184 11.58 4.89 -6.70
N LEU A 185 10.48 5.60 -7.03
CA LEU A 185 10.50 6.73 -7.96
C LEU A 185 11.48 7.83 -7.51
N HIS A 186 11.59 8.09 -6.21
CA HIS A 186 12.59 9.01 -5.66
C HIS A 186 14.02 8.41 -5.74
N LYS A 187 14.23 7.22 -5.18
CA LYS A 187 15.50 6.46 -5.09
C LYS A 187 16.26 6.36 -6.42
N HIS A 188 15.54 6.22 -7.53
CA HIS A 188 16.11 6.06 -8.86
C HIS A 188 16.15 7.35 -9.71
N SER A 189 15.96 8.53 -9.09
CA SER A 189 15.84 9.80 -9.82
C SER A 189 17.00 10.79 -9.61
N PRO A 190 17.13 11.84 -10.44
CA PRO A 190 18.18 12.85 -10.28
C PRO A 190 18.17 13.61 -8.93
N VAL A 191 17.11 13.46 -8.12
CA VAL A 191 16.98 14.04 -6.77
C VAL A 191 17.09 13.00 -5.65
N ALA A 192 17.58 11.79 -5.93
CA ALA A 192 17.75 10.69 -4.96
C ALA A 192 18.75 10.99 -3.83
N GLY A 193 19.68 11.94 -4.04
CA GLY A 193 20.56 12.45 -2.98
C GLY A 193 19.91 13.49 -2.06
N GLY A 194 18.70 13.95 -2.39
CA GLY A 194 17.90 14.87 -1.59
C GLY A 194 16.96 14.16 -0.60
N PRO A 195 16.26 14.91 0.26
CA PRO A 195 15.35 14.32 1.26
C PRO A 195 14.07 13.73 0.64
N PHE A 196 13.68 12.53 1.05
CA PHE A 196 12.33 11.99 0.84
C PHE A 196 11.44 12.32 2.04
N VAL A 197 10.47 13.22 1.87
CA VAL A 197 9.52 13.62 2.92
C VAL A 197 8.15 13.08 2.57
N ALA A 198 7.65 12.12 3.36
CA ALA A 198 6.29 11.62 3.24
C ALA A 198 5.33 12.36 4.19
N ILE A 199 4.12 12.65 3.71
CA ILE A 199 3.01 13.14 4.52
C ILE A 199 1.71 12.49 4.03
N ASN A 200 0.95 11.86 4.93
CA ASN A 200 -0.38 11.33 4.64
C ASN A 200 -1.43 12.35 5.10
N THR A 201 -2.29 12.81 4.18
CA THR A 201 -3.25 13.89 4.45
C THR A 201 -4.48 13.45 5.23
N ALA A 202 -4.76 12.15 5.31
CA ALA A 202 -5.85 11.60 6.11
C ALA A 202 -5.46 11.38 7.59
N ALA A 203 -4.17 11.18 7.87
CA ALA A 203 -3.64 10.93 9.22
C ALA A 203 -3.45 12.20 10.09
N ILE A 204 -3.56 13.39 9.50
CA ILE A 204 -3.29 14.67 10.17
C ILE A 204 -4.60 15.47 10.31
N PRO A 205 -4.95 16.00 11.50
CA PRO A 205 -6.11 16.88 11.66
C PRO A 205 -6.08 18.06 10.69
N LYS A 206 -7.23 18.37 10.07
CA LYS A 206 -7.34 19.34 8.97
C LYS A 206 -6.75 20.71 9.34
N ASP A 207 -6.98 21.16 10.57
CA ASP A 207 -6.53 22.45 11.10
C ASP A 207 -5.00 22.52 11.28
N LEU A 208 -4.33 21.36 11.42
CA LEU A 208 -2.87 21.24 11.55
C LEU A 208 -2.17 20.96 10.21
N LEU A 209 -2.90 20.45 9.21
CA LEU A 209 -2.31 20.04 7.93
C LEU A 209 -1.67 21.21 7.17
N GLU A 210 -2.26 22.41 7.24
CA GLU A 210 -1.67 23.64 6.68
C GLU A 210 -0.30 23.95 7.32
N SER A 211 -0.25 23.84 8.65
CA SER A 211 0.92 24.12 9.50
C SER A 211 2.03 23.08 9.34
N GLU A 212 1.68 21.81 9.10
CA GLU A 212 2.64 20.77 8.73
C GLU A 212 3.19 20.97 7.31
N LEU A 213 2.34 21.22 6.30
CA LEU A 213 2.77 21.35 4.91
C LEU A 213 3.65 22.60 4.67
N PHE A 214 3.17 23.77 5.08
CA PHE A 214 3.79 25.06 4.76
C PHE A 214 4.59 25.65 5.91
N GLY A 215 4.50 25.10 7.12
CA GLY A 215 5.16 25.67 8.30
C GLY A 215 4.47 26.95 8.78
N HIS A 216 4.90 27.47 9.93
CA HIS A 216 4.27 28.64 10.55
C HIS A 216 5.29 29.61 11.15
N GLU A 217 4.91 30.88 11.17
CA GLU A 217 5.61 31.93 11.91
C GLU A 217 5.19 31.98 13.38
N ARG A 218 6.05 32.58 14.21
CA ARG A 218 5.78 32.73 15.65
C ARG A 218 4.55 33.62 15.87
N GLY A 219 3.54 33.08 16.54
CA GLY A 219 2.26 33.76 16.81
C GLY A 219 1.19 33.57 15.73
N ALA A 220 1.41 32.73 14.72
CA ALA A 220 0.44 32.50 13.62
C ALA A 220 -0.91 31.93 14.08
N PHE A 221 -0.96 31.22 15.20
CA PHE A 221 -2.18 30.70 15.84
C PHE A 221 -1.95 30.49 17.35
N THR A 222 -3.03 30.20 18.09
CA THR A 222 -2.99 29.91 19.54
C THR A 222 -2.15 28.66 19.83
N GLY A 223 -0.93 28.88 20.34
CA GLY A 223 0.06 27.83 20.61
C GLY A 223 1.33 27.89 19.76
N ALA A 224 1.38 28.74 18.73
CA ALA A 224 2.56 28.93 17.87
C ALA A 224 3.69 29.74 18.58
N GLN A 225 4.26 29.18 19.66
CA GLN A 225 5.29 29.85 20.47
C GLN A 225 6.65 30.00 19.76
N THR A 226 6.90 29.20 18.72
CA THR A 226 8.12 29.20 17.90
C THR A 226 7.77 29.23 16.41
N GLN A 227 8.76 29.52 15.56
CA GLN A 227 8.67 29.32 14.11
C GLN A 227 8.94 27.84 13.78
N ARG A 228 8.25 27.26 12.79
CA ARG A 228 8.44 25.85 12.40
C ARG A 228 8.47 25.68 10.87
N ARG A 229 9.50 24.99 10.36
CA ARG A 229 9.71 24.68 8.93
C ARG A 229 8.71 23.62 8.45
N GLY A 230 7.98 23.89 7.37
CA GLY A 230 6.98 22.97 6.80
C GLY A 230 7.58 21.80 5.99
N ARG A 231 6.76 20.84 5.58
CA ARG A 231 7.19 19.68 4.79
C ARG A 231 7.74 20.07 3.41
N PHE A 232 7.21 21.10 2.76
CA PHE A 232 7.83 21.66 1.55
C PHE A 232 9.26 22.14 1.81
N GLU A 233 9.49 22.82 2.93
CA GLU A 233 10.81 23.36 3.32
C GLU A 233 11.79 22.27 3.80
N GLN A 234 11.26 21.14 4.26
CA GLN A 234 12.03 19.94 4.62
C GLN A 234 12.39 19.08 3.40
N ALA A 235 11.63 19.20 2.30
CA ALA A 235 11.78 18.41 1.08
C ALA A 235 12.68 19.07 0.01
N GLU A 236 13.30 20.20 0.33
CA GLU A 236 14.07 21.03 -0.61
C GLU A 236 15.20 20.25 -1.28
N GLY A 237 15.27 20.33 -2.62
CA GLY A 237 16.23 19.56 -3.43
C GLY A 237 15.95 18.06 -3.51
N GLY A 238 14.82 17.59 -2.94
CA GLY A 238 14.44 16.18 -2.86
C GLY A 238 13.03 15.92 -3.39
N THR A 239 12.24 15.16 -2.64
CA THR A 239 10.90 14.72 -3.04
C THR A 239 9.90 14.81 -1.88
N LEU A 240 8.76 15.44 -2.13
CA LEU A 240 7.60 15.44 -1.23
C LEU A 240 6.58 14.42 -1.74
N PHE A 241 6.29 13.42 -0.92
CA PHE A 241 5.25 12.42 -1.17
C PHE A 241 3.96 12.78 -0.42
N LEU A 242 2.91 13.09 -1.17
CA LEU A 242 1.58 13.45 -0.67
C LEU A 242 0.66 12.22 -0.75
N ASP A 243 0.56 11.45 0.34
CA ASP A 243 -0.28 10.25 0.40
C ASP A 243 -1.73 10.57 0.79
N GLU A 244 -2.67 9.86 0.16
CA GLU A 244 -4.11 10.06 0.20
C GLU A 244 -4.58 11.50 -0.11
N ILE A 245 -3.99 12.13 -1.14
CA ILE A 245 -4.22 13.52 -1.56
C ILE A 245 -5.70 13.91 -1.74
N GLY A 246 -6.58 12.94 -2.03
CA GLY A 246 -8.03 13.14 -2.13
C GLY A 246 -8.66 13.67 -0.83
N ASP A 247 -8.06 13.42 0.32
CA ASP A 247 -8.55 13.89 1.63
C ASP A 247 -8.09 15.32 2.00
N MET A 248 -7.27 15.97 1.16
CA MET A 248 -6.84 17.34 1.39
C MET A 248 -8.04 18.33 1.42
N PRO A 249 -8.19 19.17 2.46
CA PRO A 249 -9.21 20.22 2.50
C PRO A 249 -9.15 21.18 1.31
N PHE A 250 -10.32 21.57 0.79
CA PHE A 250 -10.46 22.34 -0.45
C PHE A 250 -9.68 23.67 -0.45
N ASP A 251 -9.63 24.36 0.68
CA ASP A 251 -8.90 25.62 0.83
C ASP A 251 -7.38 25.44 0.68
N LEU A 252 -6.84 24.30 1.13
CA LEU A 252 -5.42 23.96 1.00
C LEU A 252 -5.05 23.54 -0.42
N GLN A 253 -5.99 22.97 -1.19
CA GLN A 253 -5.77 22.60 -2.58
C GLN A 253 -5.39 23.82 -3.44
N THR A 254 -6.01 24.98 -3.19
CA THR A 254 -5.67 26.25 -3.85
C THR A 254 -4.23 26.69 -3.54
N ARG A 255 -3.76 26.50 -2.31
CA ARG A 255 -2.36 26.82 -1.93
C ARG A 255 -1.36 25.83 -2.52
N LEU A 256 -1.68 24.53 -2.50
CA LEU A 256 -0.86 23.47 -3.10
C LEU A 256 -0.67 23.72 -4.60
N LEU A 257 -1.75 24.04 -5.33
CA LEU A 257 -1.69 24.41 -6.76
C LEU A 257 -0.71 25.56 -6.99
N ARG A 258 -0.71 26.58 -6.12
CA ARG A 258 0.22 27.70 -6.22
C ARG A 258 1.67 27.27 -6.02
N VAL A 259 1.98 26.42 -5.02
CA VAL A 259 3.36 25.93 -4.83
C VAL A 259 3.82 25.10 -6.03
N LEU A 260 2.94 24.21 -6.54
CA LEU A 260 3.20 23.39 -7.72
C LEU A 260 3.40 24.22 -9.00
N SER A 261 2.85 25.43 -9.07
CA SER A 261 2.87 26.32 -10.24
C SER A 261 3.99 27.36 -10.19
N ASP A 262 4.09 28.09 -9.08
CA ASP A 262 5.01 29.22 -8.88
C ASP A 262 6.38 28.77 -8.34
N GLY A 263 6.47 27.59 -7.69
CA GLY A 263 7.65 27.16 -6.92
C GLY A 263 7.84 27.94 -5.60
N HIS A 264 6.82 28.68 -5.15
CA HIS A 264 6.88 29.54 -3.96
C HIS A 264 5.62 29.38 -3.09
N PHE A 265 5.77 29.54 -1.78
CA PHE A 265 4.67 29.51 -0.81
C PHE A 265 4.88 30.54 0.31
N TYR A 266 3.91 30.66 1.20
CA TYR A 266 3.99 31.46 2.43
C TYR A 266 3.69 30.57 3.63
N ARG A 267 4.48 30.70 4.70
CA ARG A 267 4.20 30.06 6.00
C ARG A 267 2.89 30.62 6.58
N VAL A 268 2.20 29.85 7.42
CA VAL A 268 1.02 30.34 8.15
C VAL A 268 1.41 31.55 9.00
N GLY A 269 0.66 32.66 8.87
CA GLY A 269 0.97 33.94 9.50
C GLY A 269 2.16 34.71 8.91
N GLY A 270 2.82 34.20 7.86
CA GLY A 270 4.00 34.82 7.25
C GLY A 270 3.68 35.63 5.99
N HIS A 271 4.43 36.73 5.80
CA HIS A 271 4.35 37.57 4.58
C HIS A 271 5.59 37.44 3.67
N GLN A 272 6.62 36.72 4.11
CA GLN A 272 7.80 36.41 3.29
C GLN A 272 7.50 35.18 2.41
N ALA A 273 7.75 35.31 1.10
CA ALA A 273 7.68 34.18 0.19
C ALA A 273 8.88 33.25 0.41
N VAL A 274 8.62 31.97 0.64
CA VAL A 274 9.61 30.90 0.70
C VAL A 274 9.59 30.18 -0.65
N LYS A 275 10.75 30.09 -1.31
CA LYS A 275 10.92 29.28 -2.52
C LYS A 275 11.14 27.82 -2.12
N ALA A 276 10.61 26.88 -2.89
CA ALA A 276 10.96 25.48 -2.74
C ALA A 276 11.04 24.74 -4.09
N HIS A 277 12.20 24.15 -4.36
CA HIS A 277 12.48 23.26 -5.49
C HIS A 277 12.32 21.81 -5.04
N VAL A 278 11.11 21.28 -5.21
CA VAL A 278 10.70 19.96 -4.70
C VAL A 278 9.99 19.16 -5.78
N ARG A 279 10.45 17.94 -6.07
CA ARG A 279 9.68 17.00 -6.88
C ARG A 279 8.47 16.52 -6.07
N VAL A 280 7.27 16.60 -6.63
CA VAL A 280 6.06 16.12 -5.94
C VAL A 280 5.60 14.80 -6.54
N ILE A 281 5.33 13.83 -5.67
CA ILE A 281 4.63 12.59 -6.00
C ILE A 281 3.36 12.57 -5.16
N ALA A 282 2.21 12.31 -5.77
CA ALA A 282 0.94 12.23 -5.06
C ALA A 282 0.37 10.81 -5.15
N ALA A 283 -0.34 10.37 -4.11
CA ALA A 283 -1.02 9.07 -4.08
C ALA A 283 -2.45 9.18 -3.57
N THR A 284 -3.33 8.31 -4.07
CA THR A 284 -4.73 8.23 -3.58
C THR A 284 -5.35 6.86 -3.86
N HIS A 285 -6.29 6.44 -3.01
CA HIS A 285 -7.25 5.37 -3.28
C HIS A 285 -8.59 5.88 -3.85
N GLN A 286 -8.84 7.19 -3.82
CA GLN A 286 -10.10 7.80 -4.23
C GLN A 286 -10.11 8.18 -5.71
N ASP A 287 -11.28 8.10 -6.34
CA ASP A 287 -11.55 8.61 -7.68
C ASP A 287 -11.58 10.15 -7.65
N LEU A 288 -10.51 10.79 -8.13
CA LEU A 288 -10.39 12.25 -8.11
C LEU A 288 -11.30 12.89 -9.16
N GLU A 289 -11.50 12.25 -10.30
CA GLU A 289 -12.40 12.71 -11.36
C GLU A 289 -13.85 12.84 -10.86
N GLN A 290 -14.32 11.86 -10.08
CA GLN A 290 -15.64 11.92 -9.45
C GLN A 290 -15.66 12.92 -8.29
N ARG A 291 -14.56 13.12 -7.55
CA ARG A 291 -14.48 14.20 -6.55
C ARG A 291 -14.50 15.60 -7.16
N VAL A 292 -13.90 15.80 -8.34
CA VAL A 292 -13.99 17.06 -9.10
C VAL A 292 -15.44 17.33 -9.50
N ARG A 293 -16.13 16.34 -10.09
CA ARG A 293 -17.58 16.44 -10.41
C ARG A 293 -18.44 16.75 -9.19
N ASN A 294 -18.10 16.19 -8.03
CA ASN A 294 -18.81 16.42 -6.77
C ASN A 294 -18.40 17.71 -6.04
N GLY A 295 -17.50 18.54 -6.61
CA GLY A 295 -16.96 19.75 -5.97
C GLY A 295 -16.03 19.50 -4.76
N GLY A 296 -15.72 18.24 -4.46
CA GLY A 296 -14.86 17.83 -3.34
C GLY A 296 -13.37 17.81 -3.65
N PHE A 297 -12.97 18.17 -4.86
CA PHE A 297 -11.58 18.38 -5.29
C PHE A 297 -11.53 19.41 -6.43
N ARG A 298 -10.45 20.18 -6.55
CA ARG A 298 -10.32 21.20 -7.61
C ARG A 298 -9.83 20.61 -8.93
N GLU A 299 -10.46 21.00 -10.03
CA GLU A 299 -10.10 20.60 -11.40
C GLU A 299 -8.69 21.08 -11.79
N ASP A 300 -8.35 22.32 -11.46
CA ASP A 300 -7.02 22.91 -11.73
C ASP A 300 -5.87 22.18 -11.03
N LEU A 301 -6.05 21.82 -9.75
CA LEU A 301 -5.10 20.97 -9.02
C LEU A 301 -5.05 19.55 -9.59
N PHE A 302 -6.20 18.96 -9.96
CA PHE A 302 -6.22 17.63 -10.55
C PHE A 302 -5.38 17.56 -11.83
N HIS A 303 -5.54 18.52 -12.75
CA HIS A 303 -4.72 18.60 -13.97
C HIS A 303 -3.24 18.87 -13.68
N ARG A 304 -2.90 19.62 -12.62
CA ARG A 304 -1.49 19.86 -12.23
C ARG A 304 -0.82 18.66 -11.56
N LEU A 305 -1.59 17.74 -10.96
CA LEU A 305 -1.09 16.50 -10.37
C LEU A 305 -1.06 15.33 -11.37
N ASN A 306 -2.10 15.21 -12.20
CA ASN A 306 -2.31 14.10 -13.12
C ASN A 306 -1.51 14.25 -14.44
N VAL A 307 -0.22 14.59 -14.34
CA VAL A 307 0.67 14.71 -15.52
C VAL A 307 1.08 13.32 -16.02
N ILE A 308 1.41 12.41 -15.10
CA ILE A 308 1.57 10.98 -15.35
C ILE A 308 0.77 10.21 -14.29
N ARG A 309 -0.21 9.41 -14.71
CA ARG A 309 -0.95 8.49 -13.82
C ARG A 309 -0.27 7.12 -13.80
N LEU A 310 0.00 6.60 -12.60
CA LEU A 310 0.51 5.25 -12.40
C LEU A 310 -0.51 4.46 -11.58
N ARG A 311 -1.19 3.48 -12.19
CA ARG A 311 -2.15 2.62 -11.50
C ARG A 311 -1.42 1.44 -10.84
N LEU A 312 -1.58 1.28 -9.53
CA LEU A 312 -1.20 0.03 -8.85
C LEU A 312 -2.33 -0.99 -8.97
N PRO A 313 -2.06 -2.23 -9.40
CA PRO A 313 -3.05 -3.31 -9.36
C PRO A 313 -3.34 -3.72 -7.91
N ALA A 314 -4.61 -3.94 -7.63
CA ALA A 314 -5.05 -4.57 -6.38
C ALA A 314 -4.51 -6.00 -6.30
N LEU A 315 -4.30 -6.56 -5.11
CA LEU A 315 -3.67 -7.88 -4.95
C LEU A 315 -4.44 -8.99 -5.68
N ARG A 316 -5.78 -8.89 -5.73
CA ARG A 316 -6.67 -9.78 -6.49
C ARG A 316 -6.52 -9.71 -8.03
N GLU A 317 -5.84 -8.70 -8.55
CA GLU A 317 -5.49 -8.52 -9.98
C GLU A 317 -4.08 -9.08 -10.30
N ARG A 318 -3.42 -9.69 -9.31
CA ARG A 318 -2.04 -10.23 -9.37
C ARG A 318 -1.85 -11.39 -8.37
N ASN A 319 -2.76 -12.36 -8.40
CA ASN A 319 -2.78 -13.47 -7.45
C ASN A 319 -1.51 -14.34 -7.52
N GLU A 320 -0.80 -14.30 -8.65
CA GLU A 320 0.50 -14.92 -8.88
C GLU A 320 1.58 -14.40 -7.92
N ASP A 321 1.44 -13.18 -7.38
CA ASP A 321 2.38 -12.61 -6.40
C ASP A 321 2.17 -13.18 -5.00
N VAL A 322 0.94 -13.63 -4.65
CA VAL A 322 0.57 -14.02 -3.29
C VAL A 322 1.51 -15.10 -2.71
N PRO A 323 1.90 -16.17 -3.43
CA PRO A 323 2.82 -17.18 -2.88
C PRO A 323 4.23 -16.68 -2.62
N MET A 324 4.69 -15.69 -3.38
CA MET A 324 6.02 -15.08 -3.23
C MET A 324 6.01 -14.07 -2.08
N LEU A 325 5.00 -13.18 -2.04
CA LEU A 325 4.81 -12.20 -0.97
C LEU A 325 4.59 -12.87 0.39
N ALA A 326 3.77 -13.93 0.46
CA ALA A 326 3.53 -14.63 1.71
C ALA A 326 4.81 -15.29 2.28
N ARG A 327 5.66 -15.86 1.42
CA ARG A 327 6.98 -16.39 1.82
C ARG A 327 7.89 -15.29 2.36
N HIS A 328 7.86 -14.10 1.73
CA HIS A 328 8.61 -12.93 2.20
C HIS A 328 8.13 -12.49 3.59
N PHE A 329 6.84 -12.25 3.79
CA PHE A 329 6.30 -11.75 5.07
C PHE A 329 6.42 -12.77 6.22
N LEU A 330 6.29 -14.06 5.94
CA LEU A 330 6.59 -15.12 6.93
C LEU A 330 8.09 -15.10 7.33
N GLN A 331 9.01 -14.94 6.37
CA GLN A 331 10.44 -14.87 6.67
C GLN A 331 10.81 -13.56 7.40
N GLN A 332 10.20 -12.43 7.03
CA GLN A 332 10.39 -11.13 7.66
C GLN A 332 9.89 -11.14 9.12
N SER A 333 8.66 -11.62 9.35
CA SER A 333 8.08 -11.73 10.70
C SER A 333 8.90 -12.66 11.59
N ALA A 334 9.35 -13.79 11.06
CA ALA A 334 10.20 -14.73 11.81
C ALA A 334 11.55 -14.10 12.22
N ARG A 335 12.20 -13.35 11.32
CA ARG A 335 13.42 -12.58 11.63
C ARG A 335 13.19 -11.51 12.70
N GLN A 336 12.07 -10.78 12.63
CA GLN A 336 11.71 -9.74 13.61
C GLN A 336 11.43 -10.33 15.01
N LEU A 337 10.82 -11.52 15.07
CA LEU A 337 10.46 -12.22 16.30
C LEU A 337 11.58 -13.14 16.84
N GLY A 338 12.68 -13.32 16.11
CA GLY A 338 13.78 -14.20 16.49
C GLY A 338 13.47 -15.71 16.42
N VAL A 339 12.47 -16.10 15.62
CA VAL A 339 12.00 -17.49 15.49
C VAL A 339 12.31 -18.09 14.12
N GLU A 340 12.14 -19.40 13.98
CA GLU A 340 12.25 -20.07 12.68
C GLU A 340 11.09 -19.67 11.73
N PRO A 341 11.34 -19.51 10.42
CA PRO A 341 10.31 -19.15 9.45
C PRO A 341 9.38 -20.33 9.15
N LYS A 342 8.13 -20.20 9.60
CA LYS A 342 7.04 -21.14 9.26
C LYS A 342 6.88 -21.26 7.74
N ARG A 343 6.50 -22.46 7.29
CA ARG A 343 6.19 -22.76 5.89
C ARG A 343 4.68 -22.82 5.71
N MET A 344 4.18 -22.38 4.56
CA MET A 344 2.76 -22.54 4.23
C MET A 344 2.53 -23.86 3.50
N GLY A 345 1.51 -24.63 3.91
CA GLY A 345 1.06 -25.83 3.22
C GLY A 345 0.39 -25.51 1.88
N VAL A 346 0.35 -26.49 0.97
CA VAL A 346 -0.15 -26.31 -0.40
C VAL A 346 -1.61 -25.84 -0.41
N ASP A 347 -2.48 -26.49 0.35
CA ASP A 347 -3.92 -26.20 0.37
C ASP A 347 -4.21 -24.83 1.00
N ALA A 348 -3.45 -24.44 2.03
CA ALA A 348 -3.52 -23.12 2.64
C ALA A 348 -3.05 -22.03 1.66
N MET A 349 -2.03 -22.33 0.86
CA MET A 349 -1.52 -21.43 -0.19
C MET A 349 -2.50 -21.30 -1.36
N GLN A 350 -3.20 -22.37 -1.75
CA GLN A 350 -4.29 -22.28 -2.72
C GLN A 350 -5.43 -21.41 -2.16
N ARG A 351 -5.84 -21.63 -0.91
CA ARG A 351 -6.91 -20.85 -0.29
C ARG A 351 -6.58 -19.35 -0.20
N LEU A 352 -5.35 -19.00 0.17
CA LEU A 352 -4.92 -17.60 0.17
C LEU A 352 -4.85 -16.99 -1.25
N GLN A 353 -4.41 -17.72 -2.28
CA GLN A 353 -4.47 -17.23 -3.67
C GLN A 353 -5.90 -16.99 -4.17
N THR A 354 -6.90 -17.68 -3.64
CA THR A 354 -8.32 -17.45 -3.97
C THR A 354 -9.00 -16.35 -3.17
N PHE A 355 -8.31 -15.75 -2.17
CA PHE A 355 -8.89 -14.72 -1.31
C PHE A 355 -8.77 -13.33 -1.94
N ALA A 356 -9.81 -12.51 -1.80
CA ALA A 356 -9.91 -11.23 -2.52
C ALA A 356 -9.04 -10.08 -1.95
N PHE A 357 -8.45 -10.26 -0.76
CA PHE A 357 -7.64 -9.27 -0.03
C PHE A 357 -8.16 -7.82 -0.12
N PRO A 358 -9.30 -7.47 0.52
CA PRO A 358 -9.79 -6.09 0.56
C PRO A 358 -8.77 -5.09 1.15
N GLY A 359 -7.93 -5.52 2.11
CA GLY A 359 -6.80 -4.75 2.62
C GLY A 359 -5.48 -4.94 1.87
N ASN A 360 -5.52 -5.58 0.69
CA ASN A 360 -4.41 -5.78 -0.23
C ASN A 360 -3.16 -6.39 0.44
N VAL A 361 -1.95 -5.92 0.06
CA VAL A 361 -0.67 -6.46 0.53
C VAL A 361 -0.51 -6.27 2.04
N ARG A 362 -1.00 -5.16 2.60
CA ARG A 362 -1.03 -4.91 4.05
C ARG A 362 -1.86 -5.96 4.82
N GLN A 363 -2.95 -6.46 4.24
CA GLN A 363 -3.71 -7.56 4.84
C GLN A 363 -2.93 -8.88 4.77
N LEU A 364 -2.29 -9.18 3.63
CA LEU A 364 -1.43 -10.38 3.51
C LEU A 364 -0.25 -10.35 4.50
N GLU A 365 0.39 -9.19 4.68
CA GLU A 365 1.45 -8.96 5.67
C GLU A 365 0.94 -9.24 7.09
N ASN A 366 -0.17 -8.62 7.50
CA ASN A 366 -0.81 -8.83 8.80
C ASN A 366 -1.18 -10.31 9.04
N ILE A 367 -1.74 -10.99 8.03
CA ILE A 367 -2.07 -12.42 8.10
C ILE A 367 -0.81 -13.26 8.30
N CYS A 368 0.27 -13.00 7.56
CA CYS A 368 1.53 -13.71 7.72
C CYS A 368 2.19 -13.46 9.08
N HIS A 369 2.11 -12.23 9.60
CA HIS A 369 2.60 -11.91 10.94
C HIS A 369 1.80 -12.64 12.03
N TRP A 370 0.47 -12.58 11.96
CA TRP A 370 -0.43 -13.31 12.87
C TRP A 370 -0.21 -14.82 12.82
N LEU A 371 -0.06 -15.40 11.62
CA LEU A 371 0.29 -16.82 11.42
C LEU A 371 1.64 -17.19 12.03
N THR A 372 2.63 -16.28 12.01
CA THR A 372 3.95 -16.50 12.60
C THR A 372 3.86 -16.63 14.13
N VAL A 373 2.95 -15.88 14.76
CA VAL A 373 2.73 -15.92 16.22
C VAL A 373 1.77 -17.04 16.65
N MET A 374 0.64 -17.21 15.95
CA MET A 374 -0.51 -17.99 16.45
C MET A 374 -0.57 -19.43 15.92
N ALA A 375 -0.01 -19.74 14.75
CA ALA A 375 -0.09 -21.10 14.23
C ALA A 375 0.80 -22.05 15.07
N PRO A 376 0.27 -23.16 15.62
CA PRO A 376 1.04 -24.02 16.52
C PRO A 376 2.11 -24.87 15.79
N ALA A 377 1.93 -25.12 14.49
CA ALA A 377 2.83 -25.94 13.68
C ALA A 377 3.89 -25.12 12.93
N GLN A 378 4.95 -25.79 12.46
CA GLN A 378 5.91 -25.23 11.49
C GLN A 378 5.39 -25.24 10.05
N VAL A 379 4.36 -26.03 9.75
CA VAL A 379 3.64 -26.02 8.47
C VAL A 379 2.22 -25.53 8.72
N ILE A 380 1.89 -24.35 8.20
CA ILE A 380 0.57 -23.73 8.30
C ILE A 380 -0.39 -24.50 7.39
N SER A 381 -1.45 -25.06 7.97
CA SER A 381 -2.53 -25.77 7.28
C SER A 381 -3.79 -24.91 7.18
N VAL A 382 -4.80 -25.34 6.41
CA VAL A 382 -6.00 -24.53 6.13
C VAL A 382 -6.71 -24.10 7.41
N LYS A 383 -6.86 -25.00 8.37
CA LYS A 383 -7.48 -24.74 9.70
C LYS A 383 -6.72 -23.72 10.57
N ASP A 384 -5.47 -23.40 10.22
CA ASP A 384 -4.66 -22.42 10.95
C ASP A 384 -4.80 -21.00 10.34
N LEU A 385 -5.55 -20.85 9.24
CA LEU A 385 -5.83 -19.55 8.60
C LEU A 385 -6.90 -18.76 9.38
N PRO A 386 -6.90 -17.40 9.31
CA PRO A 386 -7.94 -16.57 9.92
C PRO A 386 -9.35 -16.89 9.37
N PRO A 387 -10.42 -16.72 10.18
CA PRO A 387 -11.79 -17.00 9.76
C PRO A 387 -12.24 -16.19 8.54
N GLU A 388 -11.77 -14.93 8.41
CA GLU A 388 -12.01 -14.09 7.22
C GLU A 388 -11.51 -14.74 5.91
N VAL A 389 -10.43 -15.52 5.95
CA VAL A 389 -9.90 -16.25 4.80
C VAL A 389 -10.66 -17.57 4.59
N LEU A 390 -11.13 -18.21 5.66
CA LEU A 390 -11.96 -19.41 5.63
C LEU A 390 -13.38 -19.15 5.10
N GLY A 391 -13.82 -17.90 5.08
CA GLY A 391 -15.15 -17.51 4.59
C GLY A 391 -16.25 -17.68 5.65
N GLU A 392 -15.87 -17.95 6.89
CA GLU A 392 -16.73 -17.73 8.05
C GLU A 392 -16.83 -16.22 8.25
N ALA A 393 -17.99 -15.65 7.94
CA ALA A 393 -18.19 -14.21 7.87
C ALA A 393 -18.03 -13.58 9.27
N ALA A 394 -16.86 -12.98 9.52
CA ALA A 394 -16.68 -12.10 10.66
C ALA A 394 -17.69 -10.93 10.56
N PRO A 395 -18.37 -10.54 11.66
CA PRO A 395 -19.23 -9.37 11.67
C PRO A 395 -18.40 -8.11 11.32
N PRO A 396 -18.99 -7.10 10.67
CA PRO A 396 -18.25 -5.97 10.15
C PRO A 396 -17.52 -5.20 11.26
N ALA A 397 -16.20 -5.15 11.17
CA ALA A 397 -15.34 -4.53 12.18
C ALA A 397 -15.46 -3.00 12.18
N GLY A 398 -16.36 -2.48 13.03
CA GLY A 398 -16.26 -1.11 13.53
C GLY A 398 -14.92 -0.94 14.25
N GLY A 399 -14.14 0.07 13.90
CA GLY A 399 -12.73 0.15 14.27
C GLY A 399 -12.44 0.86 15.60
N GLY A 400 -11.32 0.50 16.23
CA GLY A 400 -10.56 1.42 17.07
C GLY A 400 -10.13 0.90 18.44
N ASN A 401 -8.81 0.70 18.59
CA ASN A 401 -8.05 0.55 19.84
C ASN A 401 -8.33 -0.71 20.70
N GLY A 402 -7.33 -1.29 21.38
CA GLY A 402 -5.90 -0.98 21.36
C GLY A 402 -5.21 -1.30 22.67
N GLY A 403 -4.63 -2.50 22.80
CA GLY A 403 -3.89 -2.93 23.99
C GLY A 403 -2.84 -3.99 23.63
N VAL A 404 -1.56 -3.68 23.87
CA VAL A 404 -0.43 -4.55 23.51
C VAL A 404 -0.19 -5.59 24.61
N PRO A 405 -0.06 -6.90 24.29
CA PRO A 405 0.33 -7.90 25.28
C PRO A 405 1.84 -7.86 25.55
N ALA A 406 2.22 -7.82 26.83
CA ALA A 406 3.58 -8.08 27.33
C ALA A 406 3.75 -9.58 27.68
N PRO A 407 4.97 -10.12 27.78
CA PRO A 407 5.24 -11.53 27.46
C PRO A 407 4.89 -12.55 28.55
N ALA A 408 4.69 -13.79 28.13
CA ALA A 408 4.39 -14.94 28.98
C ALA A 408 5.65 -15.48 29.70
N THR A 409 5.46 -15.97 30.94
CA THR A 409 6.41 -16.83 31.65
C THR A 409 5.93 -18.29 31.61
N LEU A 410 6.87 -19.23 31.50
CA LEU A 410 6.59 -20.66 31.33
C LEU A 410 6.26 -21.38 32.66
N PRO A 411 5.43 -22.45 32.65
CA PRO A 411 5.01 -23.14 33.88
C PRO A 411 5.80 -24.44 34.19
N HIS A 412 6.51 -24.46 35.32
CA HIS A 412 6.97 -25.69 36.03
C HIS A 412 7.41 -25.31 37.46
N ALA A 413 7.36 -26.15 38.52
CA ALA A 413 6.94 -27.55 38.62
C ALA A 413 6.09 -27.80 39.92
N PRO A 414 6.20 -28.86 40.79
CA PRO A 414 5.02 -29.41 41.48
C PRO A 414 4.92 -29.23 43.02
N ALA A 415 3.82 -29.78 43.56
CA ALA A 415 3.29 -29.88 44.95
C ALA A 415 4.25 -29.98 46.18
N PRO A 416 3.68 -29.68 47.38
CA PRO A 416 3.65 -30.69 48.46
C PRO A 416 2.25 -30.90 49.11
N LEU A 417 2.17 -31.65 50.22
CA LEU A 417 0.95 -32.29 50.77
C LEU A 417 0.37 -31.71 52.08
N ALA A 418 -0.96 -31.85 52.26
CA ALA A 418 -1.75 -32.07 53.51
C ALA A 418 -3.24 -32.32 53.07
N GLU A 419 -4.02 -33.31 53.51
CA GLU A 419 -4.66 -33.54 54.84
C GLU A 419 -5.57 -32.37 55.29
N GLU A 420 -6.89 -32.49 55.54
CA GLU A 420 -7.90 -33.58 55.33
C GLU A 420 -9.15 -33.00 54.56
N GLY A 421 -10.38 -33.54 54.48
CA GLY A 421 -11.05 -34.74 55.05
C GLY A 421 -12.59 -34.72 54.82
N LEU A 422 -13.27 -35.88 55.03
CA LEU A 422 -14.75 -36.10 55.05
C LEU A 422 -15.56 -35.74 53.76
N GLY A 423 -16.51 -36.59 53.30
CA GLY A 423 -17.43 -36.05 52.26
C GLY A 423 -18.56 -36.83 51.55
N ARG A 424 -18.66 -38.17 51.59
CA ARG A 424 -19.81 -38.99 51.08
C ARG A 424 -20.19 -38.98 49.56
N LEU A 425 -20.42 -40.22 49.09
CA LEU A 425 -21.44 -40.68 48.10
C LEU A 425 -21.27 -40.32 46.61
N ALA A 426 -21.75 -41.23 45.76
CA ALA A 426 -21.61 -41.18 44.30
C ALA A 426 -22.96 -41.34 43.58
N VAL A 427 -23.13 -40.61 42.47
CA VAL A 427 -24.16 -40.83 41.43
C VAL A 427 -23.53 -40.50 40.07
N PRO A 428 -23.72 -41.30 39.01
CA PRO A 428 -23.09 -41.04 37.71
C PRO A 428 -23.92 -40.12 36.78
N VAL A 429 -23.19 -39.29 36.02
CA VAL A 429 -23.47 -38.80 34.64
C VAL A 429 -24.93 -38.54 34.24
N SER A 430 -25.31 -37.25 34.14
CA SER A 430 -25.78 -36.69 32.86
C SER A 430 -25.73 -35.16 32.82
N ALA A 431 -25.69 -34.63 31.59
CA ALA A 431 -25.77 -33.24 31.12
C ALA A 431 -26.08 -32.11 32.11
N LEU A 432 -25.15 -31.15 32.21
CA LEU A 432 -25.42 -29.72 32.46
C LEU A 432 -24.24 -28.87 31.98
N ALA A 433 -24.51 -27.92 31.07
CA ALA A 433 -23.56 -26.87 30.69
C ALA A 433 -23.65 -25.69 31.67
N PRO A 434 -22.57 -24.91 31.88
CA PRO A 434 -22.64 -23.71 32.71
C PRO A 434 -23.52 -22.64 32.03
N PRO A 435 -24.58 -22.14 32.67
CA PRO A 435 -25.23 -20.91 32.24
C PRO A 435 -24.34 -19.70 32.60
N HIS A 436 -24.39 -18.64 31.79
CA HIS A 436 -24.70 -17.25 32.22
C HIS A 436 -24.49 -16.21 31.10
N ASP A 437 -23.56 -16.43 30.16
CA ASP A 437 -23.23 -15.42 29.12
C ASP A 437 -24.30 -15.25 28.02
N THR A 438 -25.17 -16.24 27.81
CA THR A 438 -26.20 -16.19 26.74
C THR A 438 -27.38 -15.25 27.03
N ALA A 439 -27.49 -14.70 28.24
CA ALA A 439 -28.63 -13.86 28.64
C ALA A 439 -28.58 -12.44 28.05
N LEU A 440 -27.38 -11.85 27.90
CA LEU A 440 -27.19 -10.48 27.40
C LEU A 440 -27.24 -10.40 25.86
N ALA A 441 -26.72 -11.42 25.17
CA ALA A 441 -26.71 -11.47 23.71
C ALA A 441 -28.11 -11.47 23.07
N ALA A 442 -29.14 -11.91 23.81
CA ALA A 442 -30.53 -11.88 23.36
C ALA A 442 -31.16 -10.48 23.45
N SER A 443 -30.76 -9.64 24.42
CA SER A 443 -31.37 -8.31 24.65
C SER A 443 -30.85 -7.21 23.72
N ASP A 444 -29.60 -7.29 23.25
CA ASP A 444 -29.01 -6.27 22.38
C ASP A 444 -29.63 -6.23 20.97
N LEU A 445 -30.21 -7.35 20.51
CA LEU A 445 -30.96 -7.41 19.25
C LEU A 445 -32.38 -6.81 19.37
N ASP A 446 -32.95 -6.78 20.57
CA ASP A 446 -34.36 -6.41 20.77
C ASP A 446 -34.56 -4.88 20.83
N TRP A 447 -33.74 -4.16 21.62
CA TRP A 447 -33.92 -2.71 21.78
C TRP A 447 -33.63 -1.93 20.49
N VAL A 448 -32.67 -2.38 19.67
CA VAL A 448 -32.35 -1.77 18.36
C VAL A 448 -33.53 -1.97 17.39
N HIS A 449 -34.16 -3.14 17.43
CA HIS A 449 -35.35 -3.44 16.63
C HIS A 449 -36.56 -2.60 17.09
N LEU A 450 -36.79 -2.46 18.40
CA LEU A 450 -37.84 -1.61 18.97
C LEU A 450 -37.63 -0.12 18.63
N LEU A 451 -36.39 0.38 18.68
CA LEU A 451 -36.05 1.73 18.22
C LEU A 451 -36.33 1.89 16.71
N GLY A 452 -36.00 0.88 15.91
CA GLY A 452 -36.31 0.85 14.47
C GLY A 452 -37.82 0.89 14.17
N GLN A 453 -38.65 0.22 14.99
CA GLN A 453 -40.11 0.32 14.89
C GLN A 453 -40.64 1.70 15.28
N GLN A 454 -40.16 2.25 16.41
CA GLN A 454 -40.58 3.58 16.87
C GLN A 454 -40.17 4.69 15.90
N ALA A 455 -38.98 4.60 15.29
CA ALA A 455 -38.54 5.54 14.27
C ALA A 455 -39.44 5.52 13.01
N ARG A 456 -39.86 4.33 12.54
CA ARG A 456 -40.81 4.20 11.42
C ARG A 456 -42.15 4.83 11.74
N GLN A 457 -42.75 4.51 12.90
CA GLN A 457 -44.01 5.10 13.35
C GLN A 457 -43.96 6.63 13.39
N LEU A 458 -42.89 7.20 13.94
CA LEU A 458 -42.73 8.67 14.00
C LEU A 458 -42.62 9.29 12.61
N LEU A 459 -41.84 8.70 11.70
CA LEU A 459 -41.66 9.17 10.32
C LEU A 459 -42.94 9.06 9.48
N GLU A 460 -43.65 7.94 9.58
CA GLU A 460 -44.94 7.71 8.90
C GLU A 460 -46.00 8.74 9.36
N HIS A 461 -46.01 9.09 10.66
CA HIS A 461 -46.94 10.06 11.22
C HIS A 461 -46.52 11.54 11.05
N THR A 462 -45.25 11.86 10.71
CA THR A 462 -44.82 13.27 10.58
C THR A 462 -45.48 13.99 9.38
N HIS A 463 -46.00 13.23 8.41
CA HIS A 463 -46.55 13.77 7.16
C HIS A 463 -47.80 14.67 7.32
N ALA A 464 -48.43 14.69 8.50
CA ALA A 464 -49.64 15.47 8.77
C ALA A 464 -49.39 16.85 9.42
N GLN A 465 -48.24 17.06 10.09
CA GLN A 465 -47.88 18.31 10.76
C GLN A 465 -46.38 18.55 10.59
N GLY A 466 -46.02 19.36 9.58
CA GLY A 466 -44.66 19.41 9.05
C GLY A 466 -43.63 20.15 9.91
N HIS A 467 -42.98 19.45 10.84
CA HIS A 467 -41.65 19.77 11.35
C HIS A 467 -40.81 18.49 11.48
N GLY A 468 -39.63 18.46 10.87
CA GLY A 468 -38.80 17.25 10.69
C GLY A 468 -37.99 16.80 11.91
N GLU A 469 -38.50 16.98 13.12
CA GLU A 469 -37.73 16.88 14.38
C GLU A 469 -37.62 15.44 14.96
N VAL A 470 -37.92 14.40 14.17
CA VAL A 470 -37.84 13.00 14.62
C VAL A 470 -36.43 12.65 15.12
N TRP A 471 -35.39 13.18 14.48
CA TRP A 471 -34.00 13.03 14.89
C TRP A 471 -33.74 13.61 16.29
N ASP A 472 -34.14 14.86 16.53
CA ASP A 472 -33.91 15.54 17.81
C ASP A 472 -34.78 14.97 18.92
N GLN A 473 -36.02 14.56 18.62
CA GLN A 473 -36.92 13.91 19.57
C GLN A 473 -36.36 12.56 20.06
N LEU A 474 -35.86 11.71 19.15
CA LEU A 474 -35.24 10.44 19.52
C LEU A 474 -33.89 10.64 20.20
N SER A 475 -33.06 11.58 19.72
CA SER A 475 -31.76 11.90 20.32
C SER A 475 -31.89 12.38 21.76
N ARG A 476 -32.79 13.35 22.03
CA ARG A 476 -33.05 13.84 23.40
C ARG A 476 -33.56 12.73 24.33
N ARG A 477 -34.43 11.85 23.84
CA ARG A 477 -34.94 10.69 24.62
C ARG A 477 -33.82 9.70 24.96
N PHE A 478 -32.97 9.37 23.99
CA PHE A 478 -31.84 8.48 24.19
C PHE A 478 -30.83 9.07 25.19
N GLU A 479 -30.39 10.32 24.99
CA GLU A 479 -29.45 11.00 25.89
C GLU A 479 -30.01 11.09 27.33
N ALA A 480 -31.27 11.49 27.50
CA ALA A 480 -31.90 11.62 28.81
C ALA A 480 -32.00 10.27 29.55
N GLN A 481 -32.37 9.19 28.85
CA GLN A 481 -32.45 7.86 29.44
C GLN A 481 -31.06 7.31 29.79
N LEU A 482 -30.06 7.50 28.92
CA LEU A 482 -28.69 7.07 29.15
C LEU A 482 -28.07 7.77 30.37
N ILE A 483 -28.27 9.09 30.50
CA ILE A 483 -27.82 9.88 31.64
C ILE A 483 -28.57 9.50 32.92
N ARG A 484 -29.89 9.27 32.85
CA ARG A 484 -30.72 8.79 33.97
C ARG A 484 -30.24 7.45 34.51
N SER A 485 -29.99 6.48 33.63
CA SER A 485 -29.46 5.16 34.02
C SER A 485 -28.05 5.28 34.65
N ALA A 486 -27.17 6.12 34.10
CA ALA A 486 -25.84 6.33 34.65
C ALA A 486 -25.87 7.01 36.04
N LEU A 487 -26.76 7.98 36.26
CA LEU A 487 -26.95 8.60 37.57
C LEU A 487 -27.55 7.65 38.60
N ALA A 488 -28.51 6.81 38.22
CA ALA A 488 -29.06 5.78 39.11
C ALA A 488 -27.98 4.76 39.53
N VAL A 489 -27.17 4.27 38.59
CA VAL A 489 -26.08 3.31 38.83
C VAL A 489 -24.89 3.91 39.61
N THR A 490 -24.82 5.24 39.72
CA THR A 490 -23.76 5.95 40.46
C THR A 490 -24.29 6.75 41.66
N HIS A 491 -25.55 6.53 42.08
CA HIS A 491 -26.19 7.23 43.20
C HIS A 491 -26.01 8.76 43.10
N GLY A 492 -26.41 9.34 41.97
CA GLY A 492 -26.36 10.79 41.71
C GLY A 492 -24.97 11.37 41.40
N ARG A 493 -23.88 10.58 41.49
CA ARG A 493 -22.50 11.07 41.34
C ARG A 493 -22.14 11.42 39.89
N ARG A 494 -22.54 12.61 39.44
CA ARG A 494 -22.29 13.19 38.11
C ARG A 494 -20.89 12.96 37.51
N VAL A 495 -19.82 13.05 38.31
CA VAL A 495 -18.44 12.82 37.82
C VAL A 495 -18.19 11.35 37.51
N GLU A 496 -18.68 10.45 38.36
CA GLU A 496 -18.60 9.00 38.17
C GLU A 496 -19.50 8.56 37.01
N ALA A 497 -20.71 9.13 36.90
CA ALA A 497 -21.61 8.93 35.76
C ALA A 497 -20.96 9.35 34.43
N ALA A 498 -20.34 10.54 34.38
CA ALA A 498 -19.64 11.03 33.19
C ALA A 498 -18.50 10.07 32.76
N GLN A 499 -17.70 9.61 33.73
CA GLN A 499 -16.61 8.67 33.49
C GLN A 499 -17.11 7.31 32.99
N ARG A 500 -18.17 6.76 33.58
CA ARG A 500 -18.79 5.49 33.12
C ARG A 500 -19.47 5.62 31.75
N LEU A 501 -19.93 6.81 31.37
CA LEU A 501 -20.46 7.14 30.04
C LEU A 501 -19.39 7.54 29.02
N GLY A 502 -18.11 7.63 29.41
CA GLY A 502 -17.02 8.07 28.52
C GLY A 502 -17.08 9.54 28.09
N ILE A 503 -17.90 10.38 28.76
CA ILE A 503 -18.08 11.79 28.42
C ILE A 503 -17.36 12.72 29.41
N GLY A 504 -16.97 13.91 28.94
CA GLY A 504 -16.36 14.93 29.81
C GLY A 504 -17.31 15.42 30.90
N ARG A 505 -16.76 15.74 32.09
CA ARG A 505 -17.52 16.30 33.23
C ARG A 505 -18.37 17.53 32.83
N ASN A 506 -17.82 18.43 32.02
CA ASN A 506 -18.55 19.63 31.60
C ASN A 506 -19.68 19.27 30.60
N THR A 507 -19.52 18.18 29.84
CA THR A 507 -20.52 17.68 28.90
C THR A 507 -21.74 17.13 29.62
N ILE A 508 -21.59 16.33 30.70
CA ILE A 508 -22.76 15.83 31.45
C ILE A 508 -23.53 16.98 32.12
N THR A 509 -22.83 17.97 32.69
CA THR A 509 -23.48 19.15 33.31
C THR A 509 -24.27 19.95 32.27
N ARG A 510 -23.69 20.20 31.09
CA ARG A 510 -24.39 20.90 30.00
C ARG A 510 -25.59 20.08 29.48
N LYS A 511 -25.44 18.76 29.35
CA LYS A 511 -26.52 17.88 28.89
C LYS A 511 -27.70 17.79 29.88
N LEU A 512 -27.44 17.75 31.19
CA LEU A 512 -28.51 17.81 32.19
C LEU A 512 -29.35 19.10 32.07
N GLN A 513 -28.71 20.23 31.77
CA GLN A 513 -29.37 21.51 31.51
C GLN A 513 -30.11 21.52 30.15
N GLU A 514 -29.49 21.03 29.07
CA GLU A 514 -30.11 20.92 27.73
C GLU A 514 -31.38 20.04 27.70
N LEU A 515 -31.48 19.10 28.64
CA LEU A 515 -32.54 18.08 28.72
C LEU A 515 -33.58 18.36 29.84
N GLY A 516 -33.43 19.44 30.61
CA GLY A 516 -34.37 19.79 31.70
C GLY A 516 -34.40 18.76 32.82
N MET A 517 -33.23 18.25 33.22
CA MET A 517 -33.09 17.24 34.27
C MET A 517 -32.60 17.89 35.57
N ASP A 518 -33.56 18.45 36.32
CA ASP A 518 -33.34 19.14 37.59
C ASP A 518 -32.80 18.23 38.71
N GLU A 519 -32.29 18.84 39.79
CA GLU A 519 -31.44 18.18 40.78
C GLU A 519 -32.18 17.27 41.79
N ASP A 520 -33.45 17.55 42.05
CA ASP A 520 -34.21 16.97 43.18
C ASP A 520 -34.80 15.56 42.92
N ALA A 521 -34.33 14.85 41.90
CA ALA A 521 -34.91 13.59 41.43
C ALA A 521 -34.15 12.31 41.84
N PHE A 522 -33.08 12.43 42.65
CA PHE A 522 -32.15 11.31 42.94
C PHE A 522 -31.57 11.30 44.37
N GLU A 523 -32.31 11.78 45.38
CA GLU A 523 -32.06 11.44 46.80
C GLU A 523 -32.71 10.09 47.18
#